data_AF-A0A1Q9PDJ2-F1
#
_entry.id   AF-A0A1Q9PDJ2-F1
#
_cell.length_a   1.000
_cell.length_b   1.000
_cell.length_c   1.000
_cell.angle_alpha   90.00
_cell.angle_beta   90.00
_cell.angle_gamma   90.00
#
_symmetry.space_group_name_H-M   'P 1'
#
loop_
_entity.id
_entity.type
_entity.pdbx_description
1 polymer ?
#
loop_
_entity_poly.entity_id
_entity_poly.type
_entity_poly.pdbx_seq_one_letter_code
_entity_poly.pdbx_strand_id
1 'polypeptide(L)'
;MPNISKELENAIKATNFFFALSLLLLGSLSLIVTSMLWTNTLIIKLVLIIMSILWTARVIFQIVKPQGKQIQHVSTIMLGMFIITDLLFIIPTFFVFFA
;
A
#
# COMPACT_ATOMS: atom_id res chain seq x y z
N MET A 1 -20.34 -8.93 30.98
CA MET A 1 -19.86 -7.79 30.16
C MET A 1 -19.34 -8.37 28.85
N PRO A 2 -19.78 -7.89 27.68
CA PRO A 2 -19.15 -8.28 26.41
C PRO A 2 -17.65 -8.05 26.55
N ASN A 3 -16.85 -8.97 26.03
CA ASN A 3 -15.40 -8.88 26.17
C ASN A 3 -14.92 -7.79 25.21
N ILE A 4 -14.94 -6.53 25.69
CA ILE A 4 -14.63 -5.30 24.92
C ILE A 4 -13.32 -5.47 24.13
N SER A 5 -12.37 -6.21 24.69
CA SER A 5 -11.11 -6.56 24.06
C SER A 5 -11.28 -7.33 22.73
N LYS A 6 -12.23 -8.27 22.66
CA LYS A 6 -12.46 -9.16 21.52
C LYS A 6 -13.25 -8.48 20.41
N GLU A 7 -14.24 -7.66 20.77
CA GLU A 7 -14.97 -6.84 19.80
C GLU A 7 -14.04 -5.80 19.15
N LEU A 8 -13.19 -5.16 19.96
CA LEU A 8 -12.18 -4.22 19.46
C LEU A 8 -11.15 -4.91 18.54
N GLU A 9 -10.66 -6.10 18.92
CA GLU A 9 -9.74 -6.88 18.09
C GLU A 9 -10.38 -7.24 16.73
N ASN A 10 -11.64 -7.67 16.74
CA ASN A 10 -12.38 -8.00 15.53
C ASN A 10 -12.59 -6.78 14.63
N ALA A 11 -12.93 -5.62 15.21
CA ALA A 11 -13.07 -4.38 14.47
C ALA A 11 -11.75 -3.99 13.78
N ILE A 12 -10.62 -4.05 14.52
CA ILE A 12 -9.29 -3.76 13.96
C ILE A 12 -8.96 -4.73 12.81
N LYS A 13 -9.24 -6.02 12.95
CA LYS A 13 -9.02 -7.01 11.88
C LYS A 13 -9.87 -6.71 10.64
N ALA A 14 -11.15 -6.39 10.82
CA ALA A 14 -12.05 -6.05 9.72
C ALA A 14 -11.57 -4.77 9.00
N THR A 15 -11.24 -3.72 9.74
CA THR A 15 -10.68 -2.49 9.19
C THR A 15 -9.39 -2.75 8.41
N ASN A 16 -8.48 -3.57 8.94
CA ASN A 16 -7.25 -3.94 8.22
C ASN A 16 -7.53 -4.69 6.91
N PHE A 17 -8.51 -5.61 6.91
CA PHE A 17 -8.93 -6.33 5.72
C PHE A 17 -9.48 -5.37 4.65
N PHE A 18 -10.41 -4.49 5.02
CA PHE A 18 -10.96 -3.49 4.09
C PHE A 18 -9.90 -2.53 3.58
N PHE A 19 -8.99 -2.07 4.44
CA PHE A 19 -7.87 -1.23 4.00
C PHE A 19 -6.95 -1.96 3.02
N ALA A 20 -6.66 -3.24 3.25
CA ALA A 20 -5.85 -4.04 2.32
C ALA A 20 -6.56 -4.22 0.96
N LEU A 21 -7.86 -4.51 0.98
CA LEU A 21 -8.68 -4.63 -0.23
C LEU A 21 -8.72 -3.30 -1.00
N SER A 22 -8.99 -2.19 -0.32
CA SER A 22 -8.97 -0.85 -0.91
C SER A 22 -7.61 -0.51 -1.51
N LEU A 23 -6.51 -0.90 -0.83
CA LEU A 23 -5.16 -0.70 -1.35
C LEU A 23 -4.94 -1.45 -2.67
N LEU A 24 -5.38 -2.71 -2.72
CA LEU A 24 -5.26 -3.56 -3.90
C LEU A 24 -6.10 -3.02 -5.06
N LEU A 25 -7.32 -2.56 -4.79
CA LEU A 25 -8.18 -1.92 -5.79
C LEU A 25 -7.60 -0.59 -6.28
N LEU A 26 -7.09 0.25 -5.38
CA LEU A 26 -6.44 1.51 -5.73
C LEU A 26 -5.17 1.28 -6.57
N GLY A 27 -4.33 0.32 -6.17
CA GLY A 27 -3.16 -0.07 -6.95
C GLY A 27 -3.55 -0.57 -8.34
N SER A 28 -4.57 -1.41 -8.45
CA SER A 28 -5.07 -1.90 -9.74
C SER A 28 -5.63 -0.77 -10.61
N LEU A 29 -6.42 0.12 -10.01
CA LEU A 29 -6.96 1.29 -10.68
C LEU A 29 -5.85 2.23 -11.16
N SER A 30 -4.78 2.40 -10.38
CA SER A 30 -3.64 3.24 -10.75
C SER A 30 -2.96 2.76 -12.04
N LEU A 31 -2.83 1.44 -12.22
CA LEU A 31 -2.27 0.85 -13.44
C LEU A 31 -3.20 1.09 -14.63
N ILE A 32 -4.51 0.92 -14.45
CA ILE A 32 -5.51 1.17 -15.50
C ILE A 32 -5.49 2.64 -15.91
N VAL A 33 -5.56 3.56 -14.94
CA VAL A 33 -5.58 5.00 -15.17
C VAL A 33 -4.31 5.45 -15.88
N THR A 34 -3.15 5.00 -15.43
CA THR A 34 -1.86 5.34 -16.05
C THR A 34 -1.78 4.82 -17.49
N SER A 35 -2.34 3.65 -17.76
CA SER A 35 -2.36 3.06 -19.11
C SER A 35 -3.31 3.80 -20.05
N MET A 36 -4.51 4.17 -19.58
CA MET A 36 -5.52 4.85 -20.40
C MET A 36 -5.19 6.33 -20.63
N LEU A 37 -4.60 7.00 -19.64
CA LEU A 37 -4.35 8.44 -19.64
C LEU A 37 -2.85 8.76 -19.73
N TRP A 38 -2.08 7.92 -20.43
CA TRP A 38 -0.62 8.03 -20.53
C TRP A 38 -0.13 9.36 -21.14
N THR A 39 -0.98 10.05 -21.91
CA THR A 39 -0.68 11.38 -22.47
C THR A 39 -0.96 12.52 -21.49
N ASN A 40 -1.77 12.27 -20.45
CA ASN A 40 -2.10 13.27 -19.43
C ASN A 40 -1.06 13.24 -18.31
N THR A 41 0.02 14.00 -18.52
CA THR A 41 1.16 14.06 -17.60
C THR A 41 0.79 14.51 -16.18
N LEU A 42 -0.24 15.36 -16.03
CA LEU A 42 -0.70 15.82 -14.72
C LEU A 42 -1.35 14.69 -13.93
N ILE A 43 -2.23 13.90 -14.55
CA ILE A 43 -2.88 12.76 -13.90
C ILE A 43 -1.84 11.71 -13.50
N ILE A 44 -0.89 11.40 -14.39
CA ILE A 44 0.18 10.45 -14.10
C ILE A 44 1.01 10.91 -12.91
N LYS A 45 1.42 12.19 -12.88
CA LYS A 45 2.16 12.78 -11.77
C LYS A 45 1.42 12.65 -10.43
N LEU A 46 0.12 12.96 -10.42
CA LEU A 46 -0.71 12.83 -9.22
C LEU A 46 -0.83 11.39 -8.75
N VAL A 47 -1.10 10.45 -9.66
CA VAL A 47 -1.19 9.01 -9.35
C VAL A 47 0.12 8.51 -8.76
N LEU A 48 1.25 8.84 -9.38
CA LEU A 48 2.59 8.47 -8.93
C LEU A 48 2.90 8.99 -7.53
N ILE A 49 2.61 10.26 -7.23
CA ILE A 49 2.79 10.85 -5.89
C ILE A 49 1.92 10.13 -4.86
N ILE A 50 0.62 10.00 -5.13
CA ILE A 50 -0.34 9.41 -4.18
C ILE A 50 0.05 7.97 -3.87
N MET A 51 0.38 7.18 -4.90
CA MET A 51 0.79 5.79 -4.72
C MET A 51 2.12 5.68 -3.98
N SER A 52 3.10 6.54 -4.27
CA SER A 52 4.37 6.56 -3.54
C SER A 52 4.15 6.81 -2.06
N ILE A 53 3.42 7.87 -1.68
CA ILE A 53 3.14 8.18 -0.27
C ILE A 53 2.46 7.00 0.45
N LEU A 54 1.48 6.39 -0.22
CA LEU A 54 0.66 5.34 0.35
C LEU A 54 1.44 4.02 0.52
N TRP A 55 2.26 3.62 -0.46
CA TRP A 55 3.10 2.43 -0.35
C TRP A 55 4.26 2.63 0.62
N THR A 56 4.86 3.82 0.68
CA THR A 56 5.89 4.16 1.66
C THR A 56 5.33 4.08 3.08
N ALA A 57 4.15 4.64 3.31
CA ALA A 57 3.46 4.52 4.60
C ALA A 57 3.20 3.05 4.96
N ARG A 58 2.90 2.19 3.99
CA ARG A 58 2.75 0.74 4.20
C ARG A 58 4.04 0.03 4.58
N VAL A 59 5.16 0.37 3.93
CA VAL A 59 6.48 -0.14 4.29
C VAL A 59 6.83 0.25 5.74
N ILE A 60 6.69 1.54 6.08
CA ILE A 60 6.93 2.05 7.44
C ILE A 60 6.07 1.32 8.47
N PHE A 61 4.77 1.17 8.19
CA PHE A 61 3.86 0.48 9.10
C PHE A 61 4.25 -0.99 9.30
N GLN A 62 4.66 -1.69 8.25
CA GLN A 62 5.11 -3.09 8.35
C GLN A 62 6.43 -3.22 9.12
N ILE A 63 7.31 -2.21 9.10
CA ILE A 63 8.53 -2.17 9.90
C ILE A 63 8.19 -1.95 11.39
N VAL A 64 7.35 -0.95 11.69
CA VAL A 64 7.01 -0.57 13.08
C VAL A 64 6.13 -1.63 13.76
N LYS A 65 5.13 -2.16 13.04
CA LYS A 65 4.19 -3.16 13.55
C LYS A 65 4.02 -4.29 12.54
N PRO A 66 4.95 -5.26 12.50
CA PRO A 66 4.96 -6.28 11.46
C PRO A 66 3.73 -7.17 11.55
N GLN A 67 2.99 -7.21 10.44
CA GLN A 67 1.85 -8.11 10.25
C GLN A 67 2.34 -9.49 9.81
N GLY A 68 1.53 -10.53 10.03
CA GLY A 68 1.82 -11.88 9.57
C GLY A 68 2.83 -12.68 10.41
N LYS A 69 3.18 -12.22 11.63
CA LYS A 69 4.11 -12.94 12.53
C LYS A 69 3.61 -14.31 13.03
N GLN A 70 2.31 -14.60 12.84
CA GLN A 70 1.71 -15.87 13.27
C GLN A 70 2.22 -17.06 12.44
N ILE A 71 2.67 -16.81 11.21
CA ILE A 71 3.20 -17.82 10.30
C ILE A 71 4.66 -17.48 10.03
N GLN A 72 5.53 -18.47 10.13
CA GLN A 72 6.96 -18.30 9.88
C GLN A 72 7.20 -17.73 8.47
N HIS A 73 8.13 -16.79 8.34
CA HIS A 73 8.51 -16.09 7.10
C HIS A 73 7.45 -15.18 6.44
N VAL A 74 6.15 -15.29 6.75
CA VAL A 74 5.11 -14.47 6.10
C VAL A 74 5.33 -12.97 6.32
N SER A 75 5.69 -12.57 7.55
CA SER A 75 5.95 -11.15 7.87
C SER A 75 7.07 -10.54 7.01
N THR A 76 8.12 -11.32 6.73
CA THR A 76 9.26 -10.92 5.90
C THR A 76 8.88 -10.84 4.43
N ILE A 77 8.14 -11.83 3.93
CA ILE A 77 7.64 -11.83 2.55
C ILE A 77 6.74 -10.63 2.29
N MET A 78 5.83 -10.32 3.23
CA MET A 78 4.98 -9.13 3.15
C MET A 78 5.80 -7.85 3.08
N LEU A 79 6.81 -7.70 3.93
CA LEU A 79 7.69 -6.54 3.91
C LEU A 79 8.43 -6.42 2.56
N GLY A 80 8.97 -7.52 2.04
CA GLY A 80 9.63 -7.54 0.74
C GLY A 80 8.70 -7.12 -0.40
N MET A 81 7.49 -7.67 -0.45
CA MET A 81 6.45 -7.29 -1.43
C MET A 81 6.08 -5.80 -1.35
N PHE A 82 5.95 -5.26 -0.14
CA PHE A 82 5.64 -3.83 0.03
C PHE A 82 6.77 -2.94 -0.43
N ILE A 83 8.03 -3.30 -0.13
CA ILE A 83 9.21 -2.56 -0.59
C ILE A 83 9.28 -2.59 -2.13
N ILE A 84 9.11 -3.76 -2.75
CA ILE A 84 9.15 -3.88 -4.22
C ILE A 84 8.06 -3.01 -4.84
N THR A 85 6.83 -3.09 -4.33
CA THR A 85 5.72 -2.28 -4.85
C THR A 85 5.95 -0.79 -4.64
N ASP A 86 6.47 -0.37 -3.49
CA ASP A 86 6.82 1.02 -3.19
C ASP A 86 7.84 1.57 -4.19
N LEU A 87 8.90 0.80 -4.48
CA LEU A 87 9.91 1.17 -5.46
C LEU A 87 9.35 1.31 -6.88
N LEU A 88 8.34 0.52 -7.26
CA LEU A 88 7.67 0.64 -8.56
C LEU A 88 6.93 1.97 -8.74
N PHE A 89 6.59 2.68 -7.66
CA PHE A 89 6.00 4.01 -7.73
C PHE A 89 7.00 5.12 -7.43
N ILE A 90 7.89 4.95 -6.44
CA ILE A 90 8.90 5.96 -6.08
C ILE A 90 9.85 6.22 -7.24
N ILE A 91 10.36 5.18 -7.90
CA ILE A 91 11.38 5.34 -8.94
C ILE A 91 10.81 6.15 -10.13
N PRO A 92 9.65 5.79 -10.72
CA PRO A 92 9.05 6.63 -11.77
C PRO A 92 8.70 8.04 -11.29
N THR A 93 8.23 8.20 -10.04
CA THR A 93 7.99 9.53 -9.46
C THR A 93 9.27 10.35 -9.49
N PHE A 94 10.38 9.81 -9.01
CA PHE A 94 11.66 10.51 -9.01
C PHE A 94 12.07 10.95 -10.42
N PHE A 95 12.02 10.05 -11.40
CA PHE A 95 12.36 10.39 -12.78
C PHE A 95 11.45 11.47 -13.38
N VAL A 96 10.15 11.42 -13.11
CA VAL A 96 9.18 12.39 -13.67
C VAL A 96 9.34 13.82 -13.10
N PHE A 97 9.96 13.97 -11.93
CA PHE A 97 10.12 15.27 -11.26
C PHE A 97 11.54 15.81 -11.26
N PHE A 98 12.56 14.95 -11.33
CA PHE A 98 13.96 15.34 -11.12
C PHE A 98 14.93 14.95 -12.24
N ALA A 99 14.51 14.15 -13.21
CA ALA A 99 15.30 13.82 -14.40
C ALA A 99 14.79 14.58 -15.63
#